data_AF-A0A9W9JFN1-F1
#
_entry.id   AF-A0A9W9JFN1-F1
#
_cell.length_a   1.000
_cell.length_b   1.000
_cell.length_c   1.000
_cell.angle_alpha   90.00
_cell.angle_beta   90.00
_cell.angle_gamma   90.00
#
_symmetry.space_group_name_H-M   'P 1'
#
loop_
_entity.id
_entity.type
_entity.pdbx_description
1 polymer ?
#
loop_
_entity_poly.entity_id
_entity_poly.type
_entity_poly.pdbx_seq_one_letter_code
_entity_poly.pdbx_strand_id
1 'polypeptide(L)'
;MSSNQGYSVQAESPPDLHIPPSEKTVSVFLVDSGVRVGAPRELLVIPTYKGAEDIIAPAYSFLVSHPSGKRILFDLGVRKDWQSGFSPSVLQEITNPDFGITAVQSTDVPEFLVQGGIQLDEINQILWSHHHWDHVGDPTLFPTTTDLVVGQGFG
;
A
#
# COMPACT_ATOMS: atom_id res chain seq x y z
N MET A 1 -42.42 12.76 -7.79
CA MET A 1 -41.66 12.76 -6.53
C MET A 1 -41.11 11.36 -6.35
N SER A 2 -39.81 11.16 -6.60
CA SER A 2 -39.18 9.84 -6.49
C SER A 2 -38.82 9.56 -5.03
N SER A 3 -39.22 8.40 -4.53
CA SER A 3 -39.01 7.95 -3.16
C SER A 3 -37.53 7.76 -2.86
N ASN A 4 -37.05 8.43 -1.82
CA ASN A 4 -35.72 8.25 -1.24
C ASN A 4 -35.71 6.91 -0.48
N GLN A 5 -35.38 5.80 -1.16
CA GLN A 5 -35.09 4.53 -0.48
C GLN A 5 -33.76 4.68 0.25
N GLY A 6 -33.81 4.96 1.54
CA GLY A 6 -32.63 5.01 2.38
C GLY A 6 -31.96 3.64 2.40
N TYR A 7 -30.71 3.57 1.94
CA TYR A 7 -29.85 2.40 2.09
C TYR A 7 -29.47 2.27 3.58
N SER A 8 -30.36 1.67 4.37
CA SER A 8 -30.06 1.22 5.72
C SER A 8 -29.43 -0.17 5.63
N VAL A 9 -28.11 -0.23 5.47
CA VAL A 9 -27.37 -1.50 5.66
C VAL A 9 -27.14 -1.67 7.15
N GLN A 10 -27.71 -2.72 7.73
CA GLN A 10 -27.43 -3.07 9.12
C GLN A 10 -26.01 -3.64 9.18
N ALA A 11 -25.14 -3.03 9.98
CA ALA A 11 -23.75 -3.50 10.11
C ALA A 11 -23.73 -4.94 10.64
N GLU A 12 -23.09 -5.84 9.92
CA GLU A 12 -22.83 -7.19 10.40
C GLU A 12 -21.78 -7.15 11.51
N SER A 13 -21.89 -8.07 12.47
CA SER A 13 -20.81 -8.26 13.44
C SER A 13 -19.59 -8.81 12.71
N PRO A 14 -18.39 -8.27 12.94
CA PRO A 14 -17.18 -8.82 12.34
C PRO A 14 -17.03 -10.29 12.77
N PRO A 15 -16.49 -11.16 11.90
CA PRO A 15 -16.21 -12.53 12.27
C PRO A 15 -15.25 -12.55 13.46
N ASP A 16 -15.42 -13.51 14.37
CA ASP A 16 -14.43 -13.75 15.41
C ASP A 16 -13.16 -14.29 14.74
N LEU A 17 -12.13 -13.45 14.71
CA LEU A 17 -10.83 -13.78 14.14
C LEU A 17 -10.01 -14.70 15.07
N HIS A 18 -10.54 -15.04 16.26
CA HIS A 18 -9.88 -15.86 17.28
C HIS A 18 -8.46 -15.37 17.60
N ILE A 19 -8.26 -14.05 17.60
CA ILE A 19 -6.97 -13.43 17.87
C ILE A 19 -6.64 -13.66 19.35
N PRO A 20 -5.53 -14.34 19.68
CA PRO A 20 -5.17 -14.58 21.06
C PRO A 20 -4.86 -13.26 21.78
N PRO A 21 -5.17 -13.15 23.08
CA PRO A 21 -4.80 -11.97 23.86
C PRO A 21 -3.27 -11.79 23.85
N SER A 22 -2.83 -10.53 23.75
CA SER A 22 -1.41 -10.17 23.72
C SER A 22 -1.16 -8.94 24.59
N GLU A 23 -0.13 -9.03 25.43
CA GLU A 23 0.41 -7.91 26.20
C GLU A 23 1.54 -7.18 25.45
N LYS A 24 1.82 -7.57 24.19
CA LYS A 24 2.88 -6.98 23.38
C LYS A 24 2.30 -5.89 22.49
N THR A 25 2.94 -4.72 22.52
CA THR A 25 2.73 -3.63 21.57
C THR A 25 3.87 -3.58 20.56
N VAL A 26 3.62 -2.96 19.41
CA VAL A 26 4.62 -2.72 18.37
C VAL A 26 4.75 -1.22 18.11
N SER A 27 5.90 -0.80 17.58
CA SER A 27 6.06 0.53 17.02
C SER A 27 5.74 0.50 15.53
N VAL A 28 5.00 1.49 15.04
CA VAL A 28 4.65 1.60 13.62
C VAL A 28 5.18 2.93 13.10
N PHE A 29 5.94 2.88 12.01
CA PHE A 29 6.44 4.05 11.31
C PHE A 29 5.87 4.08 9.89
N LEU A 30 5.33 5.24 9.51
CA LEU A 30 4.90 5.50 8.15
C LEU A 30 6.12 5.83 7.29
N VAL A 31 6.20 5.21 6.12
CA VAL A 31 7.19 5.49 5.08
C VAL A 31 6.48 6.20 3.93
N ASP A 32 6.81 7.48 3.72
CA ASP A 32 6.36 8.29 2.59
C ASP A 32 7.50 8.43 1.58
N SER A 33 7.44 7.70 0.47
CA SER A 33 8.43 7.81 -0.61
C SER A 33 8.27 9.10 -1.44
N GLY A 34 7.24 9.89 -1.18
CA GLY A 34 6.87 11.08 -1.93
C GLY A 34 5.99 10.78 -3.15
N VAL A 35 5.70 9.51 -3.46
CA VAL A 35 4.81 9.18 -4.58
C VAL A 35 3.39 9.67 -4.32
N ARG A 36 2.75 10.19 -5.37
CA ARG A 36 1.33 10.53 -5.35
C ARG A 36 0.65 9.93 -6.58
N VAL A 37 -0.48 9.28 -6.35
CA VAL A 37 -1.31 8.62 -7.34
C VAL A 37 -2.60 9.44 -7.50
N GLY A 38 -2.84 9.90 -8.72
CA GLY A 38 -4.10 10.54 -9.10
C GLY A 38 -5.09 9.50 -9.59
N ALA A 39 -6.36 9.69 -9.25
CA ALA A 39 -7.45 8.88 -9.75
C ALA A 39 -8.73 9.71 -9.81
N PRO A 40 -9.70 9.33 -10.67
CA PRO A 40 -11.05 9.87 -10.60
C PRO A 40 -11.64 9.45 -9.25
N ARG A 41 -12.23 10.41 -8.51
CA ARG A 41 -12.77 10.17 -7.17
C ARG A 41 -13.83 9.05 -7.17
N GLU A 42 -14.58 8.88 -8.26
CA GLU A 42 -15.62 7.86 -8.39
C GLU A 42 -15.12 6.42 -8.23
N LEU A 43 -13.82 6.17 -8.44
CA LEU A 43 -13.23 4.86 -8.21
C LEU A 43 -13.18 4.48 -6.72
N LEU A 44 -13.21 5.47 -5.82
CA LEU A 44 -13.04 5.26 -4.37
C LEU A 44 -14.22 5.77 -3.54
N VAL A 45 -14.92 6.82 -4.00
CA VAL A 45 -15.96 7.51 -3.23
C VAL A 45 -17.18 7.75 -4.10
N ILE A 46 -18.32 7.22 -3.65
CA ILE A 46 -19.64 7.39 -4.27
C ILE A 46 -20.61 7.93 -3.21
N PRO A 47 -21.45 8.95 -3.49
CA PRO A 47 -21.59 9.64 -4.78
C PRO A 47 -20.48 10.66 -5.05
N THR A 48 -20.28 11.00 -6.33
CA THR A 48 -19.43 12.12 -6.74
C THR A 48 -20.13 13.46 -6.56
N TYR A 49 -19.34 14.51 -6.35
CA TYR A 49 -19.81 15.89 -6.19
C TYR A 49 -19.13 16.79 -7.22
N LYS A 50 -19.88 17.72 -7.80
CA LYS A 50 -19.34 18.71 -8.73
C LYS A 50 -18.28 19.58 -8.04
N GLY A 51 -17.12 19.75 -8.66
CA GLY A 51 -15.97 20.48 -8.14
C GLY A 51 -15.00 19.64 -7.29
N ALA A 52 -15.19 18.33 -7.22
CA ALA A 52 -14.34 17.38 -6.51
C ALA A 52 -14.18 16.08 -7.31
N GLU A 53 -13.87 16.20 -8.60
CA GLU A 53 -13.83 15.09 -9.55
C GLU A 53 -12.63 14.16 -9.32
N ASP A 54 -11.50 14.68 -8.83
CA ASP A 54 -10.26 13.93 -8.68
C ASP A 54 -9.82 13.76 -7.22
N ILE A 55 -9.04 12.72 -6.97
CA ILE A 55 -8.31 12.50 -5.72
C ILE A 55 -6.83 12.28 -6.03
N ILE A 56 -5.98 12.84 -5.17
CA ILE A 56 -4.55 12.56 -5.14
C ILE A 56 -4.28 11.87 -3.80
N ALA A 57 -3.83 10.62 -3.87
CA ALA A 57 -3.53 9.80 -2.71
C ALA A 57 -2.05 9.40 -2.67
N PRO A 58 -1.44 9.29 -1.48
CA PRO A 58 -0.14 8.69 -1.32
C PRO A 58 -0.21 7.16 -1.35
N ALA A 59 0.83 6.51 -1.85
CA ALA A 59 1.04 5.07 -1.67
C ALA A 59 1.99 4.85 -0.49
N TYR A 60 1.43 4.75 0.72
CA TYR A 60 2.21 4.59 1.94
C TYR A 60 2.59 3.14 2.20
N SER A 61 3.75 2.98 2.82
CA SER A 61 4.18 1.72 3.42
C SER A 61 4.38 1.90 4.92
N PHE A 62 4.34 0.82 5.68
CA PHE A 62 4.50 0.89 7.14
C PHE A 62 5.58 -0.07 7.61
N LEU A 63 6.56 0.46 8.34
CA LEU A 63 7.52 -0.34 9.08
C LEU A 63 6.98 -0.65 10.48
N VAL A 64 6.75 -1.92 10.75
CA VAL A 64 6.31 -2.43 12.05
C VAL A 64 7.52 -3.04 12.77
N SER A 65 7.87 -2.49 13.92
CA SER A 65 8.96 -2.97 14.78
C SER A 65 8.40 -3.65 16.03
N HIS A 66 8.70 -4.94 16.19
CA HIS A 66 8.28 -5.73 17.34
C HIS A 66 9.38 -5.78 18.42
N PRO A 67 9.04 -5.78 19.73
CA PRO A 67 10.02 -5.83 20.82
C PRO A 67 10.96 -7.05 20.82
N SER A 68 10.64 -8.11 20.06
CA SER A 68 11.54 -9.26 19.86
C SER A 68 12.71 -8.97 18.91
N GLY A 69 12.82 -7.76 18.37
CA GLY A 69 13.78 -7.39 17.33
C GLY A 69 13.33 -7.72 15.91
N LYS A 70 12.11 -8.25 15.72
CA LYS A 70 11.58 -8.50 14.38
C LYS A 70 11.04 -7.22 13.75
N ARG A 71 11.28 -7.04 12.45
CA ARG A 71 10.72 -5.95 11.65
C ARG A 71 9.98 -6.47 10.45
N ILE A 72 8.82 -5.86 10.18
CA ILE A 72 7.94 -6.22 9.07
C ILE A 72 7.64 -4.94 8.29
N LEU A 73 7.66 -5.03 6.97
CA LEU A 73 7.09 -4.00 6.09
C LEU A 73 5.68 -4.42 5.70
N PHE A 74 4.73 -3.51 5.86
CA PHE A 74 3.41 -3.60 5.26
C PHE A 74 3.41 -2.77 3.99
N ASP A 75 3.33 -3.43 2.84
CA ASP A 75 3.53 -2.91 1.49
C ASP A 75 4.92 -2.27 1.26
N LEU A 76 5.22 -1.98 -0.02
CA LEU A 76 6.44 -1.33 -0.48
C LEU A 76 6.17 -0.08 -1.33
N GLY A 77 4.90 0.31 -1.51
CA GLY A 77 4.53 1.43 -2.36
C GLY A 77 4.82 1.15 -3.84
N VAL A 78 5.22 2.20 -4.56
CA VAL A 78 5.63 2.12 -5.96
C VAL A 78 7.14 1.90 -6.06
N ARG A 79 7.61 1.09 -7.01
CA ARG A 79 9.05 0.93 -7.30
C ARG A 79 9.65 2.18 -7.94
N LYS A 80 10.90 2.54 -7.62
CA LYS A 80 11.53 3.77 -8.14
C LYS A 80 11.71 3.75 -9.65
N ASP A 81 12.01 2.59 -10.22
CA ASP A 81 12.19 2.34 -11.64
C ASP A 81 10.88 1.95 -12.35
N TRP A 82 9.74 2.49 -11.90
CA TRP A 82 8.42 2.14 -12.42
C TRP A 82 8.30 2.24 -13.95
N GLN A 83 9.04 3.14 -14.60
CA GLN A 83 9.03 3.34 -16.06
C GLN A 83 9.54 2.12 -16.84
N SER A 84 10.35 1.26 -16.23
CA SER A 84 10.97 0.09 -16.88
C SER A 84 10.72 -1.21 -16.15
N GLY A 85 10.37 -1.15 -14.87
CA GLY A 85 10.27 -2.32 -14.01
C GLY A 85 8.90 -3.01 -14.02
N PHE A 86 7.88 -2.36 -14.56
CA PHE A 86 6.56 -2.97 -14.72
C PHE A 86 6.34 -3.52 -16.13
N SER A 87 5.40 -4.46 -16.25
CA SER A 87 4.98 -4.98 -17.55
C SER A 87 4.34 -3.86 -18.40
N PRO A 88 4.31 -3.99 -19.74
CA PRO A 88 3.66 -3.02 -20.59
C PRO A 88 2.19 -2.73 -20.24
N SER A 89 1.45 -3.74 -19.74
CA SER A 89 0.06 -3.57 -19.32
C SER A 89 -0.06 -2.69 -18.08
N VAL A 90 0.77 -2.92 -17.07
CA VAL A 90 0.78 -2.12 -15.84
C VAL A 90 1.30 -0.70 -16.13
N LEU A 91 2.28 -0.55 -17.02
CA LEU A 91 2.76 0.76 -17.48
C LEU A 91 1.65 1.57 -18.16
N GLN A 92 0.77 0.93 -18.91
CA GLN A 92 -0.38 1.60 -19.52
C GLN A 92 -1.34 2.16 -18.47
N GLU A 93 -1.54 1.45 -17.36
CA GLU A 93 -2.32 1.95 -16.22
C GLU A 93 -1.61 3.10 -15.51
N ILE A 94 -0.32 2.95 -15.20
CA ILE A 94 0.47 3.95 -14.47
C ILE A 94 0.57 5.28 -15.23
N THR A 95 0.61 5.24 -16.56
CA THR A 95 0.78 6.41 -17.43
C THR A 95 -0.54 6.98 -17.96
N ASN A 96 -1.68 6.44 -17.52
CA ASN A 96 -2.97 6.97 -17.92
C ASN A 96 -3.15 8.40 -17.34
N PRO A 97 -3.50 9.40 -18.17
CA PRO A 97 -3.66 10.78 -17.70
C PRO A 97 -4.79 10.95 -16.67
N ASP A 98 -5.78 10.07 -16.67
CA ASP A 98 -6.92 10.11 -15.74
C ASP A 98 -6.66 9.31 -14.46
N PHE A 99 -5.72 8.36 -14.50
CA PHE A 99 -5.38 7.45 -13.40
C PHE A 99 -3.90 7.09 -13.44
N GLY A 100 -3.14 7.35 -12.39
CA GLY A 100 -1.72 7.00 -12.38
C GLY A 100 -0.85 7.91 -11.54
N ILE A 101 0.47 7.84 -11.76
CA ILE A 101 1.43 8.62 -10.98
C ILE A 101 1.33 10.10 -11.38
N THR A 102 1.00 10.96 -10.41
CA THR A 102 0.90 12.42 -10.59
C THR A 102 2.09 13.17 -10.01
N ALA A 103 2.79 12.60 -9.03
CA ALA A 103 4.05 13.11 -8.53
C ALA A 103 5.11 11.99 -8.51
N VAL A 104 6.24 12.26 -9.17
CA VAL A 104 7.37 11.32 -9.24
C VAL A 104 8.06 11.26 -7.89
N GLN A 105 8.18 10.05 -7.35
CA GLN A 105 8.99 9.81 -6.16
C GLN A 105 10.48 9.98 -6.43
N SER A 106 11.21 10.50 -5.45
CA SER A 106 12.67 10.60 -5.50
C SER A 106 13.36 9.36 -4.93
N THR A 107 12.62 8.47 -4.26
CA THR A 107 13.14 7.29 -3.56
C THR A 107 12.11 6.16 -3.57
N ASP A 108 12.52 4.94 -3.27
CA ASP A 108 11.63 3.81 -2.94
C ASP A 108 11.79 3.42 -1.47
N VAL A 109 10.93 2.51 -0.99
CA VAL A 109 10.99 2.06 0.42
C VAL A 109 12.36 1.48 0.80
N PRO A 110 13.00 0.60 0.01
CA PRO A 110 14.34 0.09 0.35
C PRO A 110 15.38 1.19 0.54
N GLU A 111 15.45 2.15 -0.40
CA GLU A 111 16.38 3.26 -0.29
C GLU A 111 16.05 4.18 0.89
N PHE A 112 14.76 4.45 1.15
CA PHE A 112 14.32 5.25 2.30
C PHE A 112 14.78 4.61 3.62
N LEU A 113 14.65 3.30 3.77
CA LEU A 113 15.09 2.57 4.96
C LEU A 113 16.61 2.70 5.17
N VAL A 114 17.39 2.46 4.10
CA VAL A 114 18.85 2.56 4.17
C VAL A 114 19.31 3.98 4.52
N GLN A 115 18.68 5.01 3.93
CA GLN A 115 18.93 6.41 4.29
C GLN A 115 18.57 6.71 5.75
N GLY A 116 17.54 6.06 6.29
CA GLY A 116 17.16 6.09 7.70
C GLY A 116 18.02 5.23 8.63
N GLY A 117 19.05 4.56 8.11
CA GLY A 117 19.97 3.72 8.89
C GLY A 117 19.48 2.30 9.16
N ILE A 118 18.41 1.86 8.49
CA ILE A 118 17.88 0.49 8.58
C ILE A 118 18.38 -0.30 7.38
N GLN A 119 19.16 -1.35 7.63
CA GLN A 119 19.61 -2.24 6.57
C GLN A 119 18.49 -3.20 6.15
N LEU A 120 18.49 -3.60 4.88
CA LEU A 120 17.42 -4.45 4.33
C LEU A 120 17.44 -5.86 4.92
N ASP A 121 18.59 -6.34 5.41
CA ASP A 121 18.72 -7.62 6.12
C ASP A 121 18.15 -7.60 7.55
N GLU A 122 17.82 -6.43 8.08
CA GLU A 122 17.05 -6.29 9.32
C GLU A 122 15.54 -6.47 9.12
N ILE A 123 15.06 -6.50 7.86
CA ILE A 123 13.65 -6.72 7.54
C ILE A 123 13.39 -8.22 7.44
N ASN A 124 12.50 -8.73 8.28
CA ASN A 124 12.19 -10.16 8.29
C ASN A 124 11.13 -10.52 7.25
N GLN A 125 10.12 -9.66 7.08
CA GLN A 125 8.98 -9.95 6.24
C GLN A 125 8.47 -8.71 5.52
N ILE A 126 7.98 -8.92 4.31
CA ILE A 126 7.21 -7.96 3.53
C ILE A 126 5.81 -8.56 3.40
N LEU A 127 4.81 -7.89 3.95
CA LEU A 127 3.42 -8.27 3.83
C LEU A 127 2.80 -7.42 2.72
N TRP A 128 2.44 -8.04 1.60
CA TRP A 128 1.63 -7.39 0.59
C TRP A 128 0.15 -7.48 0.96
N SER A 129 -0.49 -6.32 1.07
CA SER A 129 -1.93 -6.22 1.26
C SER A 129 -2.68 -6.77 0.05
N HIS A 130 -2.20 -6.48 -1.16
CA HIS A 130 -2.68 -6.99 -2.44
C HIS A 130 -1.64 -6.73 -3.55
N HIS A 131 -1.97 -7.05 -4.81
CA HIS A 131 -1.02 -7.08 -5.93
C HIS A 131 -1.04 -5.84 -6.85
N HIS A 132 -1.74 -4.76 -6.48
CA HIS A 132 -1.71 -3.55 -7.28
C HIS A 132 -0.32 -2.91 -7.29
N TRP A 133 0.01 -2.25 -8.40
CA TRP A 133 1.35 -1.72 -8.68
C TRP A 133 1.82 -0.66 -7.69
N ASP A 134 0.90 -0.01 -6.98
CA ASP A 134 1.15 0.98 -5.95
C ASP A 134 1.40 0.40 -4.55
N HIS A 135 1.42 -0.93 -4.41
CA HIS A 135 1.70 -1.62 -3.14
C HIS A 135 2.93 -2.53 -3.19
N VAL A 136 3.26 -3.05 -4.38
CA VAL A 136 4.20 -4.17 -4.52
C VAL A 136 5.67 -3.78 -4.47
N GLY A 137 6.03 -2.54 -4.83
CA GLY A 137 7.42 -2.08 -4.91
C GLY A 137 8.35 -3.03 -5.69
N ASP A 138 9.61 -3.15 -5.24
CA ASP A 138 10.56 -4.14 -5.74
C ASP A 138 11.08 -5.01 -4.58
N PRO A 139 10.47 -6.19 -4.34
CA PRO A 139 10.91 -7.08 -3.27
C PRO A 139 12.25 -7.76 -3.59
N THR A 140 12.74 -7.71 -4.83
CA THR A 140 14.00 -8.37 -5.23
C THR A 140 15.24 -7.67 -4.67
N LEU A 141 15.09 -6.44 -4.18
CA LEU A 141 16.13 -5.67 -3.51
C LEU A 141 16.44 -6.18 -2.09
N PHE A 142 15.53 -6.96 -1.50
CA PHE A 142 15.70 -7.54 -0.17
C PHE A 142 16.45 -8.87 -0.25
N PRO A 143 17.22 -9.25 0.79
CA PRO A 143 17.91 -10.52 0.81
C PRO A 143 16.92 -11.69 0.84
N THR A 144 17.36 -12.86 0.38
CA THR A 144 16.56 -14.10 0.34
C THR A 144 16.10 -14.61 1.71
N THR A 145 16.62 -14.03 2.79
CA THR A 145 16.17 -14.25 4.18
C THR A 145 14.90 -13.49 4.55
N THR A 146 14.41 -12.62 3.67
CA THR A 146 13.18 -11.85 3.85
C THR A 146 12.00 -12.62 3.27
N ASP A 147 11.01 -12.95 4.09
CA ASP A 147 9.80 -13.61 3.60
C ASP A 147 8.91 -12.61 2.87
N LEU A 148 8.43 -12.97 1.68
CA LEU A 148 7.29 -12.28 1.06
C LEU A 148 6.01 -13.01 1.47
N VAL A 149 5.15 -12.32 2.20
CA VAL A 149 3.90 -12.85 2.76
C VAL A 149 2.71 -12.22 2.04
N VAL A 150 1.74 -13.05 1.68
CA VAL A 150 0.50 -12.66 0.99
C VAL A 150 -0.71 -13.29 1.67
N GLY A 151 -1.89 -12.69 1.47
CA GLY A 151 -3.16 -13.22 1.97
C GLY A 151 -3.59 -14.53 1.29
N GLN A 152 -4.47 -15.29 1.96
CA GLN A 152 -5.10 -16.46 1.35
C GLN A 152 -5.94 -16.02 0.13
N GLY A 153 -5.78 -16.71 -1.00
CA GLY A 153 -6.47 -16.36 -2.25
C GLY A 153 -5.77 -15.29 -3.08
N PHE A 154 -4.52 -14.96 -2.76
CA PHE A 154 -3.67 -14.13 -3.62
C PHE A 154 -3.42 -14.86 -4.96
N GLY A 155 -4.16 -14.44 -5.99
CA GLY A 155 -4.16 -14.99 -7.35
C GLY A 155 -5.04 -14.18 -8.28
#